data_AF-Q7MMI8-F1
#
_entry.id   AF-Q7MMI8-F1
#
_cell.length_a   1.000
_cell.length_b   1.000
_cell.length_c   1.000
_cell.angle_alpha   90.00
_cell.angle_beta   90.00
_cell.angle_gamma   90.00
#
_symmetry.space_group_name_H-M   'P 1'
#
loop_
_entity.id
_entity.type
_entity.pdbx_description
1 polymer ?
#
loop_
_entity_poly.entity_id
_entity_poly.type
_entity_poly.pdbx_seq_one_letter_code
_entity_poly.pdbx_strand_id
1 'polypeptide(L)'
;MKTFKIFISICLTLLLVGCGRVQPILEIQDTPVSYDLQSKQVKSAIVLAATKRGWAITEVEPGVLSAKLNLRSHFAEIMIPYDDKYYSILYVKSENLNASDGNIHRNYNRWINNLNVDIQRQFALVAAQ
;
A
#
# COMPACT_ATOMS: atom_id res chain seq x y z
N MET A 1 25.29 -15.59 53.62
CA MET A 1 24.12 -14.72 53.34
C MET A 1 24.30 -14.16 51.93
N LYS A 2 23.95 -14.92 50.89
CA LYS A 2 22.66 -14.88 50.16
C LYS A 2 22.22 -13.46 49.74
N THR A 3 22.96 -12.77 48.86
CA THR A 3 22.41 -11.63 48.09
C THR A 3 23.13 -11.31 46.76
N PHE A 4 24.10 -12.09 46.29
CA PHE A 4 24.86 -11.73 45.07
C PHE A 4 24.35 -12.38 43.76
N LYS A 5 23.04 -12.65 43.65
CA LYS A 5 22.45 -13.35 42.48
C LYS A 5 21.31 -12.61 41.78
N ILE A 6 21.10 -11.33 42.07
CA ILE A 6 20.01 -10.55 41.43
C ILE A 6 20.55 -9.20 40.97
N PHE A 7 21.46 -9.20 39.98
CA PHE A 7 21.82 -7.99 39.24
C PHE A 7 21.87 -8.20 37.71
N ILE A 8 21.37 -9.33 37.21
CA ILE A 8 21.21 -9.61 35.77
C ILE A 8 19.72 -9.68 35.42
N SER A 9 18.93 -8.64 35.73
CA SER A 9 17.50 -8.66 35.38
C SER A 9 16.89 -7.30 35.02
N ILE A 10 17.66 -6.22 34.92
CA ILE A 10 17.11 -4.90 34.58
C ILE A 10 18.04 -4.25 33.56
N CYS A 11 17.93 -4.66 32.29
CA CYS A 11 18.36 -3.83 31.14
C CYS A 11 17.92 -4.42 29.78
N LEU A 12 16.66 -4.84 29.65
CA LEU A 12 16.15 -5.31 28.36
C LEU A 12 14.70 -4.89 28.09
N THR A 13 14.38 -3.61 28.31
CA THR A 13 13.00 -3.10 28.13
C THR A 13 12.89 -1.75 27.43
N LEU A 14 13.85 -1.33 26.59
CA LEU A 14 13.82 0.02 25.98
C LEU A 14 14.16 0.11 24.47
N LEU A 15 13.93 -0.95 23.68
CA LEU A 15 14.02 -0.86 22.21
C LEU A 15 12.70 -1.15 21.48
N LEU A 16 11.56 -0.77 22.07
CA LEU A 16 10.33 -0.57 21.28
C LEU A 16 10.40 0.82 20.65
N VAL A 17 11.31 1.01 19.68
CA VAL A 17 11.24 2.13 18.75
C VAL A 17 9.99 1.89 17.90
N GLY A 18 8.84 2.39 18.38
CA GLY A 18 7.62 2.38 17.60
C GLY A 18 7.90 3.09 16.29
N CYS A 19 7.76 2.37 15.17
CA CYS A 19 7.94 2.94 13.84
C CYS A 19 7.22 4.29 13.76
N GLY A 20 7.97 5.33 13.38
CA GLY A 20 7.51 6.72 13.40
C GLY A 20 6.13 6.89 12.76
N ARG A 21 5.33 7.78 13.34
CA ARG A 21 3.98 8.09 12.84
C ARG A 21 4.00 8.58 11.39
N VAL A 22 5.07 9.26 11.00
CA VAL A 22 5.35 9.79 9.67
C VAL A 22 6.51 9.00 9.08
N GLN A 23 6.41 8.63 7.81
CA GLN A 23 7.34 7.77 7.06
C GLN A 23 7.48 8.29 5.63
N PRO A 24 8.54 7.93 4.89
CA PRO A 24 8.63 8.24 3.46
C PRO A 24 7.38 7.74 2.71
N ILE A 25 6.90 8.52 1.75
CA ILE A 25 5.76 8.14 0.90
C ILE A 25 6.12 6.85 0.16
N LEU A 26 5.31 5.82 0.37
CA LEU A 26 5.44 4.57 -0.37
C LEU A 26 4.77 4.70 -1.74
N GLU A 27 5.55 4.44 -2.78
CA GLU A 27 5.07 4.16 -4.12
C GLU A 27 5.50 2.75 -4.51
N ILE A 28 4.65 2.08 -5.29
CA ILE A 28 4.98 0.80 -5.91
C ILE A 28 5.27 1.11 -7.37
N GLN A 29 6.48 0.83 -7.85
CA GLN A 29 6.89 1.18 -9.21
C GLN A 29 7.23 -0.10 -9.98
N ASP A 30 6.76 -0.17 -11.23
CA ASP A 30 7.10 -1.18 -12.24
C ASP A 30 7.05 -2.63 -11.71
N THR A 31 6.00 -2.94 -10.95
CA THR A 31 5.84 -4.29 -10.40
C THR A 31 5.40 -5.26 -11.49
N PRO A 32 6.10 -6.38 -11.71
CA PRO A 32 5.72 -7.35 -12.72
C PRO A 32 4.36 -7.99 -12.44
N VAL A 33 3.54 -8.09 -13.47
CA VAL A 33 2.36 -8.96 -13.48
C VAL A 33 2.86 -10.39 -13.55
N SER A 34 2.71 -11.14 -12.45
CA SER A 34 3.37 -12.45 -12.27
C SER A 34 2.77 -13.60 -13.12
N TYR A 35 1.78 -13.31 -13.96
CA TYR A 35 1.01 -14.26 -14.75
C TYR A 35 0.81 -13.71 -16.16
N ASP A 36 0.62 -14.60 -17.14
CA ASP A 36 0.30 -14.21 -18.52
C ASP A 36 -1.17 -13.75 -18.60
N LEU A 37 -1.39 -12.47 -18.34
CA LEU A 37 -2.71 -11.85 -18.31
C LEU A 37 -2.80 -10.78 -19.38
N GLN A 38 -3.93 -10.74 -20.08
CA GLN A 38 -4.24 -9.62 -20.98
C GLN A 38 -4.43 -8.33 -20.17
N SER A 39 -4.09 -7.18 -20.75
CA SER A 39 -4.26 -5.86 -20.09
C SER A 39 -5.68 -5.65 -19.51
N LYS A 40 -6.74 -6.16 -20.19
CA LYS A 40 -8.11 -6.11 -19.67
C LYS A 40 -8.31 -6.94 -18.38
N GLN A 41 -7.65 -8.08 -18.26
CA GLN A 41 -7.66 -8.92 -17.06
C GLN A 41 -6.90 -8.24 -15.92
N VAL A 42 -5.73 -7.64 -16.22
CA VAL A 42 -4.96 -6.85 -15.26
C VAL A 42 -5.80 -5.69 -14.71
N LYS A 43 -6.43 -4.91 -15.59
CA LYS A 43 -7.37 -3.85 -15.20
C LYS A 43 -8.46 -4.36 -14.26
N SER A 44 -9.11 -5.45 -14.64
CA SER A 44 -10.24 -6.01 -13.90
C SER A 44 -9.82 -6.47 -12.50
N ALA A 45 -8.66 -7.10 -12.39
CA ALA A 45 -8.07 -7.51 -11.12
C ALA A 45 -7.74 -6.31 -10.21
N ILE A 46 -7.14 -5.26 -10.77
CA ILE A 46 -6.84 -4.02 -10.04
C ILE A 46 -8.12 -3.36 -9.53
N VAL A 47 -9.12 -3.19 -10.40
CA VAL A 47 -10.41 -2.59 -10.05
C VAL A 47 -11.10 -3.37 -8.93
N LEU A 48 -11.12 -4.71 -9.02
CA LEU A 48 -11.71 -5.58 -7.99
C LEU A 48 -10.99 -5.46 -6.65
N ALA A 49 -9.65 -5.51 -6.65
CA ALA A 49 -8.84 -5.39 -5.44
C ALA A 49 -9.05 -4.02 -4.76
N ALA A 50 -9.03 -2.94 -5.54
CA ALA A 50 -9.20 -1.59 -5.06
C ALA A 50 -10.61 -1.34 -4.51
N THR A 51 -11.64 -1.75 -5.24
CA THR A 51 -13.05 -1.59 -4.82
C THR A 51 -13.35 -2.35 -3.53
N LYS A 52 -12.81 -3.56 -3.36
CA LYS A 52 -12.95 -4.34 -2.10
C LYS A 52 -12.34 -3.63 -0.89
N ARG A 53 -11.37 -2.73 -1.11
CA ARG A 53 -10.76 -1.90 -0.06
C ARG A 53 -11.41 -0.52 0.09
N GLY A 54 -12.48 -0.24 -0.65
CA GLY A 54 -13.20 1.03 -0.59
C GLY A 54 -12.58 2.16 -1.40
N TRP A 55 -11.62 1.86 -2.30
CA TRP A 55 -11.15 2.84 -3.26
C TRP A 55 -12.20 3.04 -4.35
N ALA A 56 -12.54 4.29 -4.64
CA ALA A 56 -13.32 4.67 -5.80
C ALA A 56 -12.38 4.80 -7.00
N ILE A 57 -12.62 4.02 -8.05
CA ILE A 57 -11.76 3.94 -9.24
C ILE A 57 -12.40 4.67 -10.42
N THR A 58 -11.58 5.35 -11.20
CA THR A 58 -11.97 5.92 -12.50
C THR A 58 -10.82 5.73 -13.47
N GLU A 59 -11.10 5.24 -14.67
CA GLU A 59 -10.10 5.24 -15.75
C GLU A 59 -9.99 6.66 -16.31
N VAL A 60 -8.78 7.21 -16.26
CA VAL A 60 -8.52 8.59 -16.71
C VAL A 60 -8.01 8.63 -18.15
N GLU A 61 -7.34 7.55 -18.56
CA GLU A 61 -6.91 7.28 -19.93
C GLU A 61 -6.64 5.77 -20.09
N PRO A 62 -6.57 5.23 -21.32
CA PRO A 62 -6.27 3.81 -21.51
C PRO A 62 -4.97 3.40 -20.80
N GLY A 63 -5.07 2.40 -19.92
CA GLY A 63 -3.92 1.90 -19.15
C GLY A 63 -3.60 2.69 -17.88
N VAL A 64 -4.41 3.69 -17.50
CA VAL A 64 -4.19 4.46 -16.25
C VAL A 64 -5.49 4.64 -15.48
N LEU A 65 -5.47 4.18 -14.22
CA LEU A 65 -6.59 4.36 -13.29
C LEU A 65 -6.25 5.41 -12.24
N SER A 66 -7.17 6.32 -11.95
CA SER A 66 -7.18 7.11 -10.71
C SER A 66 -7.95 6.35 -9.64
N ALA A 67 -7.40 6.27 -8.43
CA ALA A 67 -8.08 5.69 -7.27
C ALA A 67 -8.12 6.68 -6.11
N LYS A 68 -9.31 6.85 -5.53
CA LYS A 68 -9.55 7.76 -4.40
C LYS A 68 -10.07 7.01 -3.19
N LEU A 69 -9.45 7.22 -2.04
CA LEU A 69 -9.91 6.67 -0.76
C LEU A 69 -10.29 7.80 0.18
N ASN A 70 -11.54 7.78 0.66
CA ASN A 70 -12.04 8.64 1.72
C ASN A 70 -12.33 7.78 2.95
N LEU A 71 -11.62 8.02 4.06
CA LEU A 71 -11.82 7.30 5.31
C LEU A 71 -11.91 8.26 6.49
N ARG A 72 -13.14 8.46 6.98
CA ARG A 72 -13.45 9.47 8.01
C ARG A 72 -12.98 10.84 7.52
N SER A 73 -11.99 11.45 8.18
CA SER A 73 -11.39 12.72 7.79
C SER A 73 -10.19 12.58 6.85
N HIS A 74 -9.69 11.37 6.55
CA HIS A 74 -8.47 11.18 5.78
C HIS A 74 -8.81 10.92 4.31
N PHE A 75 -8.04 11.53 3.41
CA PHE A 75 -8.18 11.35 1.96
C PHE A 75 -6.84 11.02 1.32
N ALA A 76 -6.84 10.12 0.34
CA ALA A 76 -5.71 9.86 -0.54
C ALA A 76 -6.18 9.64 -1.98
N GLU A 77 -5.41 10.18 -2.93
CA GLU A 77 -5.53 9.92 -4.35
C GLU A 77 -4.22 9.35 -4.89
N ILE A 78 -4.34 8.30 -5.71
CA ILE A 78 -3.24 7.62 -6.36
C ILE A 78 -3.54 7.42 -7.85
N MET A 79 -2.48 7.24 -8.63
CA MET A 79 -2.55 6.75 -10.01
C MET A 79 -2.01 5.33 -10.09
N ILE A 80 -2.64 4.52 -10.93
CA ILE A 80 -2.28 3.12 -11.17
C ILE A 80 -2.13 2.95 -12.69
N PRO A 81 -0.96 3.32 -13.26
CA PRO A 81 -0.64 2.92 -14.62
C PRO A 81 -0.40 1.41 -14.66
N TYR A 82 -0.87 0.75 -15.72
CA TYR A 82 -0.76 -0.68 -15.90
C TYR A 82 -0.77 -1.08 -17.37
N ASP A 83 -0.12 -2.20 -17.68
CA ASP A 83 -0.25 -2.93 -18.93
C ASP A 83 -0.34 -4.45 -18.64
N ASP A 84 -0.05 -5.30 -19.63
CA ASP A 84 -0.01 -6.76 -19.47
C ASP A 84 1.24 -7.28 -18.75
N LYS A 85 2.27 -6.43 -18.56
CA LYS A 85 3.58 -6.79 -17.99
C LYS A 85 3.83 -6.16 -16.64
N TYR A 86 3.39 -4.93 -16.41
CA TYR A 86 3.72 -4.13 -15.24
C TYR A 86 2.53 -3.32 -14.73
N TYR A 87 2.56 -2.97 -13.46
CA TYR A 87 1.71 -1.94 -12.87
C TYR A 87 2.46 -1.16 -11.80
N SER A 88 1.97 0.05 -11.52
CA SER A 88 2.48 0.89 -10.42
C SER A 88 1.35 1.39 -9.53
N ILE A 89 1.69 1.89 -8.34
CA ILE A 89 0.79 2.60 -7.43
C ILE A 89 1.51 3.88 -7.01
N LEU A 90 1.13 5.00 -7.61
CA LEU A 90 1.83 6.27 -7.53
C LEU A 90 1.04 7.28 -6.72
N TYR A 91 1.72 8.01 -5.85
CA TYR A 91 1.09 9.03 -5.02
C TYR A 91 0.70 10.26 -5.85
N VAL A 92 -0.51 10.78 -5.66
CA VAL A 92 -0.93 12.05 -6.28
C VAL A 92 -1.07 13.14 -5.23
N LYS A 93 -1.99 12.93 -4.27
CA LYS A 93 -2.25 13.89 -3.19
C LYS A 93 -2.95 13.22 -2.01
N SER A 94 -2.96 13.91 -0.88
CA SER A 94 -3.67 13.49 0.31
C SER A 94 -4.12 14.66 1.17
N GLU A 95 -5.12 14.42 2.03
CA GLU A 95 -5.56 15.35 3.06
C GLU A 95 -5.60 14.64 4.41
N ASN A 96 -5.26 15.39 5.47
CA ASN A 96 -5.18 14.90 6.86
C ASN A 96 -4.22 13.70 7.05
N LEU A 97 -3.20 13.58 6.19
CA LEU A 97 -2.15 12.56 6.28
C LEU A 97 -0.76 13.14 6.54
N ASN A 98 -0.65 14.43 6.88
CA ASN A 98 0.63 15.12 7.14
C ASN A 98 1.65 14.92 6.02
N ALA A 99 1.21 14.97 4.76
CA ALA A 99 2.11 14.88 3.62
C ALA A 99 2.97 16.15 3.54
N SER A 100 4.27 16.00 3.78
CA SER A 100 5.26 17.08 3.70
C SER A 100 6.64 16.48 3.46
N ASP A 101 7.47 17.14 2.65
CA ASP A 101 8.88 16.80 2.45
C ASP A 101 9.12 15.32 2.11
N GLY A 102 8.29 14.75 1.22
CA GLY A 102 8.37 13.35 0.81
C GLY A 102 7.95 12.34 1.87
N ASN A 103 7.39 12.78 2.99
CA ASN A 103 6.91 11.94 4.07
C ASN A 103 5.39 12.06 4.25
N ILE A 104 4.78 11.04 4.86
CA ILE A 104 3.34 10.91 5.06
C ILE A 104 3.02 10.02 6.27
N HIS A 105 1.82 10.14 6.81
CA HIS A 105 1.35 9.31 7.89
C HIS A 105 1.34 7.82 7.50
N ARG A 106 1.89 6.95 8.37
CA ARG A 106 2.06 5.49 8.13
C ARG A 106 0.82 4.74 7.63
N ASN A 107 -0.38 5.26 7.91
CA ASN A 107 -1.63 4.64 7.46
C ASN A 107 -1.74 4.66 5.93
N TYR A 108 -1.24 5.71 5.27
CA TYR A 108 -1.17 5.75 3.81
C TYR A 108 -0.35 4.57 3.29
N ASN A 109 0.90 4.40 3.77
CA ASN A 109 1.77 3.28 3.37
C ASN A 109 1.13 1.92 3.66
N ARG A 110 0.37 1.81 4.77
CA ARG A 110 -0.40 0.61 5.07
C ARG A 110 -1.48 0.36 4.01
N TRP A 111 -2.22 1.38 3.57
CA TRP A 111 -3.23 1.24 2.52
C TRP A 111 -2.63 0.85 1.18
N ILE A 112 -1.49 1.43 0.80
CA ILE A 112 -0.77 1.11 -0.44
C ILE A 112 -0.27 -0.34 -0.44
N ASN A 113 0.42 -0.77 0.62
CA ASN A 113 0.87 -2.17 0.75
C ASN A 113 -0.29 -3.17 0.69
N ASN A 114 -1.36 -2.86 1.39
CA ASN A 114 -2.58 -3.65 1.42
C ASN A 114 -3.24 -3.78 0.05
N LEU A 115 -3.32 -2.68 -0.70
CA LEU A 115 -3.81 -2.68 -2.08
C LEU A 115 -2.92 -3.52 -2.97
N ASN A 116 -1.60 -3.35 -2.89
CA ASN A 116 -0.61 -4.09 -3.68
C ASN A 116 -0.76 -5.61 -3.49
N VAL A 117 -0.83 -6.06 -2.23
CA VAL A 117 -1.00 -7.49 -1.91
C VAL A 117 -2.31 -8.04 -2.48
N ASP A 118 -3.39 -7.28 -2.42
CA ASP A 118 -4.68 -7.75 -2.94
C ASP A 118 -4.76 -7.73 -4.47
N ILE A 119 -4.06 -6.81 -5.14
CA ILE A 119 -3.89 -6.83 -6.60
C ILE A 119 -3.19 -8.14 -7.01
N GLN A 120 -2.06 -8.47 -6.37
CA GLN A 120 -1.33 -9.71 -6.66
C GLN A 120 -2.18 -10.97 -6.41
N ARG A 121 -2.97 -10.97 -5.32
CA ARG A 121 -3.93 -12.04 -5.06
C ARG A 121 -5.00 -12.14 -6.14
N GLN A 122 -5.50 -11.00 -6.66
CA GLN A 122 -6.47 -11.03 -7.75
C GLN A 122 -5.86 -11.51 -9.07
N PHE A 123 -4.59 -11.21 -9.36
CA PHE A 123 -3.93 -11.80 -10.53
C PHE A 123 -3.89 -13.32 -10.46
N ALA A 124 -3.53 -13.89 -9.30
CA ALA A 124 -3.53 -15.34 -9.09
C ALA A 124 -4.94 -15.96 -9.29
N LEU A 125 -5.99 -15.27 -8.84
CA LEU A 125 -7.37 -15.74 -8.98
C LEU A 125 -7.89 -15.64 -10.41
N VAL A 126 -7.48 -14.61 -11.16
CA VAL A 126 -7.87 -14.45 -12.58
C VAL A 126 -7.11 -15.44 -13.46
N ALA A 127 -5.83 -15.70 -13.17
CA ALA A 127 -5.02 -16.68 -13.90
C ALA A 127 -5.47 -18.14 -13.70
N ALA A 128 -6.23 -18.41 -12.63
CA ALA A 128 -6.77 -19.74 -12.32
C ALA A 128 -8.14 -20.03 -12.97
N GLN A 129 -8.70 -19.07 -13.70
CA GLN A 129 -9.99 -19.19 -14.42
C GLN A 129 -9.75 -19.53 -15.89
#